data_AF-A0A6G3QJA5-F1
#
_entry.id   AF-A0A6G3QJA5-F1
#
_cell.length_a   1.000
_cell.length_b   1.000
_cell.length_c   1.000
_cell.angle_alpha   90.00
_cell.angle_beta   90.00
_cell.angle_gamma   90.00
#
_symmetry.space_group_name_H-M   'P 1'
#
loop_
_entity.id
_entity.type
_entity.pdbx_description
1 polymer ?
#
loop_
_entity_poly.entity_id
_entity_poly.type
_entity_poly.pdbx_seq_one_letter_code
_entity_poly.pdbx_strand_id
1 'polypeptide(L)'
;MKQLSEMSKREYFANVGQRPGMFVGKTSFHMLTAFLTGYDQHALRHGGHGLVGWHEWLVARRGSDCNHAWPGQVLHIAIPDGWDNIWDLPPEDEKQAIKVLFKLLDEFAAEREMAQGTEASA
;
A
#
# COMPACT_ATOMS: atom_id res chain seq x y z
N MET A 1 -22.03 -6.47 -2.42
CA MET A 1 -20.57 -6.30 -2.19
C MET A 1 -20.07 -7.63 -1.66
N LYS A 2 -18.96 -8.17 -2.19
CA LYS A 2 -18.41 -9.45 -1.74
C LYS A 2 -18.12 -9.40 -0.23
N GLN A 3 -18.16 -10.54 0.47
CA GLN A 3 -17.70 -10.57 1.85
C GLN A 3 -16.17 -10.34 1.89
N LEU A 4 -15.64 -9.79 2.98
CA LEU A 4 -14.19 -9.54 3.11
C LEU A 4 -13.37 -10.82 2.92
N SER A 5 -13.88 -11.96 3.39
CA SER A 5 -13.27 -13.28 3.25
C SER A 5 -13.22 -13.81 1.82
N GLU A 6 -14.03 -13.27 0.91
CA GLU A 6 -14.14 -13.69 -0.49
C GLU A 6 -13.42 -12.75 -1.46
N MET A 7 -12.89 -11.63 -0.98
CA MET A 7 -12.17 -10.66 -1.79
C MET A 7 -10.75 -11.15 -2.08
N SER A 8 -10.32 -11.02 -3.33
CA SER A 8 -8.89 -11.02 -3.66
C SER A 8 -8.17 -9.86 -2.93
N LYS A 9 -6.84 -9.92 -2.84
CA LYS A 9 -6.07 -8.81 -2.24
C LYS A 9 -6.30 -7.51 -2.99
N ARG A 10 -6.36 -7.55 -4.32
CA ARG A 10 -6.65 -6.39 -5.17
C ARG A 10 -8.02 -5.80 -4.86
N GLU A 11 -9.06 -6.64 -4.80
CA GLU A 11 -10.41 -6.19 -4.45
C GLU A 11 -10.47 -5.58 -3.05
N TYR A 12 -9.76 -6.18 -2.09
CA TYR A 12 -9.67 -5.66 -0.73
C TYR A 12 -9.00 -4.28 -0.69
N PHE A 13 -7.83 -4.10 -1.30
CA PHE A 13 -7.16 -2.79 -1.31
C PHE A 13 -7.94 -1.73 -2.10
N ALA A 14 -8.57 -2.10 -3.22
CA ALA A 14 -9.46 -1.22 -3.96
C ALA A 14 -10.64 -0.77 -3.08
N ASN A 15 -11.21 -1.69 -2.30
CA ASN A 15 -12.29 -1.41 -1.38
C ASN A 15 -11.87 -0.44 -0.24
N VAL A 16 -10.65 -0.59 0.29
CA VAL A 16 -10.07 0.35 1.27
C VAL A 16 -9.88 1.73 0.63
N GLY A 17 -9.28 1.79 -0.56
CA GLY A 17 -8.99 3.06 -1.25
C GLY A 17 -10.24 3.83 -1.69
N GLN A 18 -11.33 3.14 -1.99
CA GLN A 18 -12.62 3.77 -2.31
C GLN A 18 -13.31 4.37 -1.08
N ARG A 19 -13.07 3.81 0.12
CA ARG A 19 -13.79 4.19 1.35
C ARG A 19 -12.86 4.28 2.56
N PRO A 20 -11.76 5.06 2.50
CA PRO A 20 -10.72 5.04 3.51
C PRO A 20 -11.25 5.43 4.90
N GLY A 21 -12.21 6.36 4.99
CA GLY A 21 -12.84 6.77 6.24
C GLY A 21 -13.55 5.64 6.99
N MET A 22 -14.00 4.58 6.31
CA MET A 22 -14.59 3.40 6.96
C MET A 22 -13.57 2.56 7.73
N PHE A 23 -12.29 2.70 7.41
CA PHE A 23 -11.20 1.91 8.01
C PHE A 23 -10.42 2.73 9.04
N VAL A 24 -10.24 4.03 8.80
CA VAL A 24 -9.38 4.89 9.64
C VAL A 24 -10.10 6.08 10.28
N GLY A 25 -11.40 6.26 10.01
CA GLY A 25 -12.18 7.41 10.51
C GLY A 25 -11.77 8.71 9.82
N LYS A 26 -10.72 9.36 10.33
CA LYS A 26 -10.10 10.53 9.67
C LYS A 26 -9.11 10.04 8.63
N THR A 27 -9.44 10.25 7.36
CA THR A 27 -8.55 9.86 6.26
C THR A 27 -7.33 10.77 6.22
N SER A 28 -6.16 10.18 6.33
CA SER A 28 -4.87 10.82 6.07
C SER A 28 -3.90 9.77 5.52
N PHE A 29 -2.85 10.19 4.82
CA PHE A 29 -1.84 9.27 4.31
C PHE A 29 -1.22 8.46 5.46
N HIS A 30 -0.85 9.16 6.54
CA HIS A 30 -0.30 8.54 7.72
C HIS A 30 -1.23 7.45 8.30
N MET A 31 -2.51 7.77 8.53
CA MET A 31 -3.47 6.83 9.13
C MET A 31 -3.66 5.57 8.27
N LEU A 32 -3.69 5.73 6.94
CA LEU A 32 -3.78 4.60 6.01
C LEU A 32 -2.52 3.74 6.04
N THR A 33 -1.34 4.34 6.11
CA THR A 33 -0.09 3.57 6.24
C THR A 33 0.02 2.83 7.58
N ALA A 34 -0.48 3.42 8.67
CA ALA A 34 -0.56 2.75 9.97
C ALA A 34 -1.51 1.55 9.91
N PHE A 35 -2.69 1.71 9.30
CA PHE A 35 -3.64 0.63 9.07
C PHE A 35 -3.03 -0.52 8.25
N LEU A 36 -2.37 -0.21 7.13
CA LEU A 36 -1.72 -1.21 6.28
C LEU A 36 -0.53 -1.90 6.96
N THR A 37 0.20 -1.16 7.80
CA THR A 37 1.25 -1.74 8.65
C THR A 37 0.66 -2.75 9.63
N GLY A 38 -0.46 -2.43 10.28
CA GLY A 38 -1.17 -3.36 11.15
C GLY A 38 -1.70 -4.60 10.40
N TYR A 39 -2.23 -4.41 9.18
CA TYR A 39 -2.64 -5.50 8.30
C TYR A 39 -1.48 -6.47 8.00
N ASP A 40 -0.30 -5.93 7.67
CA ASP A 40 0.90 -6.73 7.39
C ASP A 40 1.42 -7.45 8.65
N GLN A 41 1.51 -6.74 9.77
CA GLN A 41 1.94 -7.31 11.06
C GLN A 41 1.02 -8.46 11.51
N HIS A 42 -0.30 -8.32 11.35
CA HIS A 42 -1.24 -9.40 11.64
C HIS A 42 -0.97 -10.61 10.76
N ALA A 43 -0.78 -10.41 9.45
CA ALA A 43 -0.47 -11.50 8.52
C ALA A 43 0.82 -12.23 8.93
N LEU A 44 1.90 -11.49 9.22
CA LEU A 44 3.18 -12.06 9.67
C LEU A 44 3.04 -12.90 10.94
N ARG A 45 2.24 -12.44 11.91
CA ARG A 45 2.02 -13.15 13.18
C ARG A 45 1.19 -14.44 13.02
N HIS A 46 0.33 -14.50 12.00
CA HIS A 46 -0.66 -15.57 11.84
C HIS A 46 -0.45 -16.40 10.57
N GLY A 47 0.72 -16.33 9.93
CA GLY A 47 1.09 -17.16 8.78
C GLY A 47 0.47 -16.74 7.45
N GLY A 48 -0.05 -15.51 7.35
CA GLY A 48 -0.53 -14.91 6.11
C GLY A 48 0.59 -14.24 5.32
N HIS A 49 0.38 -14.08 4.01
CA HIS A 49 1.38 -13.45 3.13
C HIS A 49 1.47 -11.92 3.24
N GLY A 50 0.44 -11.27 3.81
CA GLY A 50 0.39 -9.80 3.99
C GLY A 50 0.90 -9.02 2.78
N LEU A 51 1.85 -8.12 3.08
CA LEU A 51 2.63 -7.28 2.17
C LEU A 51 4.10 -7.76 2.08
N VAL A 52 4.40 -9.05 2.28
CA VAL A 52 5.78 -9.58 2.16
C VAL A 52 6.40 -9.19 0.81
N GLY A 53 7.57 -8.56 0.80
CA GLY A 53 8.25 -8.09 -0.42
C GLY A 53 7.82 -6.69 -0.89
N TRP A 54 6.89 -6.03 -0.20
CA TRP A 54 6.38 -4.70 -0.57
C TRP A 54 7.44 -3.61 -0.52
N HIS A 55 8.26 -3.61 0.54
CA HIS A 55 9.29 -2.59 0.70
C HIS A 55 10.36 -2.71 -0.40
N GLU A 56 10.85 -3.93 -0.65
CA GLU A 56 11.83 -4.22 -1.68
C GLU A 56 11.28 -3.88 -3.07
N TRP A 57 10.01 -4.18 -3.32
CA TRP A 57 9.33 -3.83 -4.57
C TRP A 57 9.24 -2.31 -4.76
N LEU A 58 8.93 -1.55 -3.70
CA LEU A 58 8.94 -0.07 -3.76
C LEU A 58 10.33 0.49 -4.03
N VAL A 59 11.36 -0.06 -3.38
CA VAL A 59 12.77 0.36 -3.57
C VAL A 59 13.21 0.10 -5.01
N ALA A 60 12.93 -1.09 -5.55
CA ALA A 60 13.24 -1.44 -6.94
C ALA A 60 12.54 -0.48 -7.92
N ARG A 61 11.29 -0.11 -7.64
CA ARG A 61 10.51 0.77 -8.49
C ARG A 61 10.94 2.24 -8.45
N ARG A 62 11.34 2.72 -7.27
CA ARG A 62 11.94 4.05 -7.11
C ARG A 62 13.36 4.12 -7.71
N GLY A 63 14.05 2.99 -7.80
CA GLY A 63 15.44 2.90 -8.27
C GLY A 63 16.46 3.37 -7.24
N SER A 64 16.03 3.68 -6.01
CA SER A 64 16.90 4.05 -4.91
C SER A 64 16.22 3.75 -3.58
N ASP A 65 17.01 3.37 -2.59
CA ASP A 65 16.54 3.25 -1.21
C ASP A 65 16.66 4.59 -0.46
N CYS A 66 16.05 4.69 0.72
CA CYS A 66 16.23 5.79 1.65
C CYS A 66 15.96 5.30 3.07
N ASN A 67 16.43 6.06 4.07
CA ASN A 67 16.24 5.71 5.48
C ASN A 67 14.76 5.76 5.94
N HIS A 68 13.85 6.27 5.11
CA HIS A 68 12.44 6.22 5.41
C HIS A 68 11.93 4.80 5.14
N ALA A 69 11.20 4.23 6.12
CA ALA A 69 10.46 3.00 5.95
C ALA A 69 9.53 3.07 4.71
N TRP A 70 8.90 1.96 4.34
CA TRP A 70 8.07 1.87 3.13
C TRP A 70 7.09 3.06 2.89
N PRO A 71 6.48 3.73 3.90
CA PRO A 71 5.64 4.90 3.63
C PRO A 71 6.40 6.06 2.98
N GLY A 72 7.66 6.30 3.37
CA GLY A 72 8.47 7.34 2.75
C GLY A 72 8.87 7.03 1.32
N GLN A 73 9.05 5.75 0.98
CA GLN A 73 9.24 5.31 -0.40
C GLN A 73 8.04 5.67 -1.28
N VAL A 74 6.82 5.47 -0.77
CA VAL A 74 5.58 5.89 -1.45
C VAL A 74 5.54 7.40 -1.63
N LEU A 75 5.91 8.19 -0.62
CA LEU A 75 5.93 9.65 -0.71
C LEU A 75 6.95 10.16 -1.73
N HIS A 76 8.15 9.58 -1.79
CA HIS A 76 9.12 9.95 -2.83
C HIS A 76 8.65 9.64 -4.24
N ILE A 77 7.83 8.60 -4.43
CA ILE A 77 7.21 8.29 -5.72
C ILE A 77 6.05 9.26 -6.00
N ALA A 78 5.26 9.61 -4.99
CA ALA A 78 4.05 10.41 -5.15
C ALA A 78 4.30 11.91 -5.30
N ILE A 79 5.33 12.42 -4.60
CA ILE A 79 5.67 13.85 -4.49
C ILE A 79 7.19 13.98 -4.76
N PRO A 80 7.60 13.96 -6.04
CA PRO A 80 9.02 13.98 -6.41
C PRO A 80 9.75 15.27 -6.00
N ASP A 81 9.01 16.38 -5.90
CA ASP A 81 9.53 17.69 -5.50
C ASP A 81 9.85 17.77 -4.00
N GLY A 82 9.49 16.74 -3.23
CA GLY A 82 9.81 16.60 -1.81
C GLY A 82 8.60 16.84 -0.90
N TRP A 83 8.78 16.49 0.37
CA TRP A 83 7.79 16.61 1.43
C TRP A 83 8.53 16.81 2.75
N ASP A 84 7.98 17.62 3.65
CA ASP A 84 8.64 17.94 4.92
C ASP A 84 8.27 16.94 6.02
N ASN A 85 6.99 16.58 6.11
CA ASN A 85 6.46 15.80 7.20
C ASN A 85 5.35 14.84 6.76
N ILE A 86 5.55 13.54 7.02
CA ILE A 86 4.56 12.49 6.76
C ILE A 86 3.26 12.66 7.56
N TRP A 87 3.32 13.30 8.74
CA TRP A 87 2.18 13.46 9.64
C TRP A 87 1.27 14.64 9.24
N ASP A 88 1.78 15.59 8.46
CA ASP A 88 1.13 16.86 8.17
C ASP A 88 1.46 17.30 6.73
N LEU A 89 0.94 16.53 5.77
CA LEU A 89 1.09 16.85 4.36
C LEU A 89 0.08 17.94 3.95
N PRO A 90 0.45 18.84 3.04
CA PRO A 90 -0.52 19.74 2.40
C PRO A 90 -1.70 18.94 1.80
N PRO A 91 -2.93 19.48 1.78
CA PRO A 91 -4.11 18.71 1.35
C PRO A 91 -4.02 18.11 -0.06
N GLU A 92 -3.35 18.79 -1.00
CA GLU A 92 -3.18 18.27 -2.36
C GLU A 92 -2.13 17.16 -2.43
N ASP A 93 -1.03 17.30 -1.70
CA ASP A 93 0.00 16.28 -1.55
C ASP A 93 -0.54 15.04 -0.84
N GLU A 94 -1.38 15.22 0.18
CA GLU A 94 -2.04 14.11 0.87
C GLU A 94 -2.96 13.33 -0.07
N LYS A 95 -3.80 14.02 -0.86
CA LYS A 95 -4.66 13.37 -1.87
C LYS A 95 -3.82 12.61 -2.88
N GLN A 96 -2.74 13.21 -3.37
CA GLN A 96 -1.84 12.62 -4.34
C GLN A 96 -1.12 11.38 -3.75
N ALA A 97 -0.61 11.47 -2.53
CA ALA A 97 0.05 10.37 -1.83
C ALA A 97 -0.90 9.19 -1.60
N ILE A 98 -2.15 9.45 -1.20
CA ILE A 98 -3.16 8.40 -1.02
C ILE A 98 -3.52 7.76 -2.38
N LYS A 99 -3.70 8.56 -3.43
CA LYS A 99 -3.97 8.05 -4.77
C LYS A 99 -2.84 7.14 -5.26
N VAL A 100 -1.59 7.57 -5.09
CA VAL A 100 -0.42 6.81 -5.50
C VAL A 100 -0.26 5.54 -4.64
N LEU A 101 -0.48 5.62 -3.33
CA LEU A 101 -0.46 4.44 -2.44
C LEU A 101 -1.37 3.32 -2.97
N PHE A 102 -2.63 3.61 -3.27
CA PHE A 102 -3.56 2.59 -3.75
C PHE A 102 -3.28 2.12 -5.18
N LYS A 103 -2.72 2.99 -6.03
CA LYS A 103 -2.22 2.56 -7.35
C LYS A 103 -1.07 1.55 -7.20
N LEU A 104 -0.09 1.87 -6.35
CA LEU A 104 1.07 1.01 -6.11
C LEU A 104 0.66 -0.33 -5.51
N LEU A 105 -0.30 -0.35 -4.58
CA LEU A 105 -0.84 -1.59 -4.01
C LEU A 105 -1.56 -2.46 -5.05
N ASP A 106 -2.31 -1.85 -5.96
CA ASP A 106 -2.96 -2.57 -7.06
C ASP A 106 -1.93 -3.22 -7.99
N GLU A 107 -0.90 -2.46 -8.40
CA GLU A 107 0.16 -2.94 -9.28
C GLU A 107 0.99 -4.06 -8.61
N PHE A 108 1.37 -3.89 -7.34
CA PHE A 108 2.07 -4.92 -6.57
C PHE A 108 1.25 -6.20 -6.45
N ALA A 109 -0.04 -6.09 -6.14
CA ALA A 109 -0.90 -7.26 -6.02
C ALA A 109 -1.13 -7.94 -7.38
N ALA A 110 -1.26 -7.19 -8.47
CA ALA A 110 -1.38 -7.74 -9.82
C ALA A 110 -0.14 -8.55 -10.22
N GLU A 111 1.07 -8.02 -9.96
CA GLU A 111 2.32 -8.73 -10.26
C GLU A 111 2.43 -10.05 -9.49
N ARG A 112 1.98 -10.09 -8.23
CA ARG A 112 1.99 -11.34 -7.43
C ARG A 112 0.97 -12.35 -7.91
N GLU A 113 -0.22 -11.91 -8.30
CA GLU A 113 -1.24 -12.79 -8.88
C GLU A 113 -0.74 -13.43 -10.18
N MET A 114 -0.05 -12.67 -11.03
CA MET A 114 0.57 -13.19 -12.26
C MET A 114 1.68 -14.22 -11.98
N ALA A 115 2.54 -13.95 -11.00
CA ALA A 115 3.61 -14.88 -10.62
C ALA A 115 3.04 -16.22 -10.11
N GLN A 116 2.01 -16.18 -9.25
CA GLN A 116 1.35 -17.38 -8.71
C GLN A 116 0.59 -18.17 -9.77
N GLY A 117 -0.06 -17.50 -10.73
CA GLY A 117 -0.72 -18.16 -11.86
C GLY A 117 0.25 -18.85 -12.82
N THR A 118 1.47 -18.32 -12.95
CA THR A 118 2.54 -18.90 -13.77
C THR A 118 3.11 -20.16 -13.12
N GLU A 119 3.35 -20.14 -11.80
CA GLU A 119 3.83 -21.32 -11.04
C GLU A 119 2.79 -22.46 -11.00
N ALA A 120 1.50 -22.15 -11.00
CA ALA A 120 0.43 -23.15 -11.03
C ALA A 120 0.22 -23.79 -12.42
N SER A 121 0.80 -23.21 -13.48
CA SER A 121 0.64 -23.67 -14.87
C SER A 121 1.90 -24.35 -15.43
N ALA A 122 2.94 -24.51 -14.62
CA ALA A 122 4.21 -25.18 -14.94
C ALA A 122 4.29 -26.56 -14.28
#